data_AF-A0A1H6SXB9-F1
#
_entry.id   AF-A0A1H6SXB9-F1
#
_cell.length_a   1.000
_cell.length_b   1.000
_cell.length_c   1.000
_cell.angle_alpha   90.00
_cell.angle_beta   90.00
_cell.angle_gamma   90.00
#
_symmetry.space_group_name_H-M   'P 1'
#
loop_
_entity.id
_entity.type
_entity.pdbx_description
1 polymer ?
#
loop_
_entity_poly.entity_id
_entity_poly.type
_entity_poly.pdbx_seq_one_letter_code
_entity_poly.pdbx_strand_id
1 'polypeptide(L)'
;MSRYGDALTERRELRGYETASDLAKKSKEVAEQLRDPQMSAFSQQTLSRLEGDKTGELIANARPRIQRMLSYLLGWSAEEFEMNVGVGIPAVPHFSNTSPLSASSPPTPDIPEGLLEAGERFASIDPLIAHPKVQAMLARQGNFGGRGPETAREWWSYFESVRRYIEVDE
;
A
#
# COMPACT_ATOMS: atom_id res chain seq x y z
N MET A 1 -16.30 -5.06 -11.22
CA MET A 1 -15.71 -4.10 -10.26
C MET A 1 -16.47 -2.81 -10.39
N SER A 2 -17.02 -2.32 -9.27
CA SER A 2 -17.64 -1.01 -9.17
C SER A 2 -16.60 0.08 -9.51
N ARG A 3 -17.00 1.15 -10.20
CA ARG A 3 -16.12 2.28 -10.58
C ARG A 3 -16.79 3.61 -10.24
N TYR A 4 -16.00 4.67 -10.18
CA TYR A 4 -16.48 6.03 -9.95
C TYR A 4 -17.33 6.12 -8.67
N GLY A 5 -18.51 6.72 -8.74
CA GLY A 5 -19.42 6.89 -7.61
C GLY A 5 -19.89 5.58 -6.98
N ASP A 6 -19.96 4.49 -7.76
CA ASP A 6 -20.30 3.17 -7.22
C ASP A 6 -19.18 2.62 -6.34
N ALA A 7 -17.92 2.84 -6.72
CA ALA A 7 -16.77 2.47 -5.89
C ALA A 7 -16.71 3.27 -4.58
N LEU A 8 -17.07 4.57 -4.63
CA LEU A 8 -17.16 5.41 -3.43
C LEU A 8 -18.25 4.91 -2.47
N THR A 9 -19.41 4.55 -3.01
CA THR A 9 -20.55 4.03 -2.24
C THR A 9 -20.20 2.71 -1.57
N GLU A 10 -19.69 1.75 -2.33
CA GLU A 10 -19.27 0.43 -1.84
C GLU A 10 -18.21 0.56 -0.74
N ARG A 11 -17.20 1.41 -0.96
CA ARG A 11 -16.15 1.62 0.04
C ARG A 11 -16.66 2.30 1.30
N ARG A 12 -17.57 3.26 1.17
CA ARG A 12 -18.19 3.95 2.31
C ARG A 12 -18.91 2.94 3.21
N GLU A 13 -19.69 2.04 2.63
CA GLU A 13 -20.40 0.99 3.36
C GLU A 13 -19.43 0.00 4.02
N LEU A 14 -18.36 -0.41 3.33
CA LEU A 14 -17.30 -1.25 3.89
C LEU A 14 -16.58 -0.60 5.08
N ARG A 15 -16.51 0.73 5.12
CA ARG A 15 -15.92 1.50 6.23
C ARG A 15 -16.89 1.71 7.39
N GLY A 16 -18.12 1.17 7.30
CA GLY A 16 -19.14 1.27 8.34
C GLY A 16 -19.91 2.60 8.34
N TYR A 17 -19.82 3.38 7.26
CA TYR A 17 -20.64 4.58 7.10
C TYR A 17 -21.87 4.20 6.29
N GLU A 18 -23.03 4.07 6.93
CA GLU A 18 -24.26 3.61 6.25
C GLU A 18 -24.84 4.65 5.30
N THR A 19 -24.59 5.95 5.57
CA THR A 19 -25.09 7.04 4.72
C THR A 19 -24.02 8.06 4.35
N ALA A 20 -24.27 8.80 3.27
CA ALA A 20 -23.47 9.97 2.89
C ALA A 20 -23.44 11.06 3.98
N SER A 21 -24.50 11.13 4.81
CA SER A 21 -24.55 12.06 5.95
C SER A 21 -23.51 11.68 7.01
N ASP A 22 -23.31 10.40 7.28
CA ASP A 22 -22.37 9.95 8.32
C ASP A 22 -20.93 10.24 7.93
N LEU A 23 -20.57 9.99 6.67
CA LEU A 23 -19.25 10.33 6.16
C LEU A 23 -19.02 11.85 6.13
N ALA A 24 -20.05 12.63 5.77
CA ALA A 24 -19.97 14.09 5.78
C ALA A 24 -19.80 14.66 7.20
N LYS A 25 -20.51 14.12 8.20
CA LYS A 25 -20.30 14.48 9.62
C LYS A 25 -18.88 14.16 10.04
N LYS A 26 -18.39 12.95 9.72
CA LYS A 26 -17.03 12.54 10.04
C LYS A 26 -15.97 13.43 9.40
N SER A 27 -16.22 13.89 8.18
CA SER A 27 -15.32 14.84 7.49
C SER A 27 -15.15 16.16 8.23
N LYS A 28 -16.21 16.65 8.90
CA LYS A 28 -16.15 17.86 9.72
C LYS A 28 -15.33 17.62 10.97
N GLU A 29 -15.61 16.54 11.70
CA GLU A 29 -14.85 16.17 12.90
C GLU A 29 -13.35 16.04 12.60
N VAL A 30 -13.01 15.35 11.50
CA VAL A 30 -11.61 15.15 11.09
C VAL A 30 -10.95 16.47 10.67
N ALA A 31 -11.65 17.34 9.94
CA ALA A 31 -11.13 18.66 9.59
C ALA A 31 -10.84 19.53 10.83
N GLU A 32 -11.71 19.46 11.84
CA GLU A 32 -11.53 20.20 13.11
C GLU A 32 -10.39 19.64 13.97
N GLN A 33 -10.19 18.32 13.95
CA GLN A 33 -9.13 17.64 14.70
C GLN A 33 -7.75 17.83 14.06
N LEU A 34 -7.63 17.58 12.75
CA LEU A 34 -6.35 17.68 12.04
C LEU A 34 -5.92 19.13 11.82
N ARG A 35 -6.89 20.04 11.61
CA ARG A 35 -6.66 21.44 11.22
C ARG A 35 -5.70 21.59 10.02
N ASP A 36 -5.72 20.59 9.14
CA ASP A 36 -4.83 20.53 7.97
C ASP A 36 -5.38 21.44 6.85
N PRO A 37 -4.63 22.47 6.40
CA PRO A 37 -5.09 23.39 5.35
C PRO A 37 -5.28 22.72 3.98
N GLN A 38 -4.72 21.52 3.78
CA GLN A 38 -4.80 20.76 2.53
C GLN A 38 -6.03 19.88 2.45
N MET A 39 -6.77 19.70 3.56
CA MET A 39 -8.02 18.94 3.61
C MET A 39 -9.19 19.84 3.99
N SER A 40 -10.35 19.57 3.41
CA SER A 40 -11.58 20.30 3.74
C SER A 40 -12.72 19.33 3.93
N ALA A 41 -13.50 19.56 4.99
CA ALA A 41 -14.78 18.90 5.14
C ALA A 41 -15.68 19.18 3.93
N PHE A 42 -16.60 18.27 3.67
CA PHE A 42 -17.58 18.37 2.59
C PHE A 42 -19.01 18.18 3.12
N SER A 43 -19.99 18.63 2.35
CA SER A 43 -21.41 18.45 2.69
C SER A 43 -21.94 17.12 2.17
N GLN A 44 -23.01 16.61 2.78
CA GLN A 44 -23.76 15.45 2.28
C GLN A 44 -24.12 15.60 0.80
N GLN A 45 -24.64 16.78 0.40
CA GLN A 45 -25.02 17.03 -0.99
C GLN A 45 -23.85 16.94 -1.96
N THR A 46 -22.64 17.33 -1.52
CA THR A 46 -21.43 17.16 -2.32
C THR A 46 -21.11 15.68 -2.50
N LEU A 47 -21.12 14.90 -1.41
CA LEU A 47 -20.82 13.48 -1.46
C LEU A 47 -21.83 12.70 -2.29
N SER A 48 -23.14 12.92 -2.10
CA SER A 48 -24.18 12.23 -2.89
C SER A 48 -24.07 12.54 -4.39
N ARG A 49 -23.58 13.72 -4.76
CA ARG A 49 -23.30 14.07 -6.17
C ARG A 49 -22.11 13.29 -6.73
N LEU A 50 -21.08 13.06 -5.91
CA LEU A 50 -19.91 12.27 -6.29
C LEU A 50 -20.24 10.76 -6.34
N GLU A 51 -21.05 10.26 -5.42
CA GLU A 51 -21.53 8.87 -5.41
C GLU A 51 -22.48 8.56 -6.59
N GLY A 52 -23.21 9.58 -7.06
CA GLY A 52 -24.02 9.46 -8.27
C GLY A 52 -23.22 9.55 -9.59
N ASP A 53 -21.92 9.86 -9.53
CA ASP A 53 -21.09 10.02 -10.72
C ASP A 53 -20.78 8.67 -11.37
N LYS A 54 -21.15 8.52 -12.63
CA LYS A 54 -20.92 7.30 -13.43
C LYS A 54 -19.79 7.46 -14.44
N THR A 55 -19.29 8.67 -14.66
CA THR A 55 -18.25 8.96 -15.65
C THR A 55 -16.91 9.29 -15.00
N GLY A 56 -16.92 9.68 -13.72
CA GLY A 56 -15.74 10.11 -12.98
C GLY A 56 -15.40 11.58 -13.20
N GLU A 57 -16.14 12.29 -14.05
CA GLU A 57 -15.89 13.71 -14.35
C GLU A 57 -16.18 14.61 -13.16
N LEU A 58 -17.24 14.32 -12.38
CA LEU A 58 -17.58 15.10 -11.20
C LEU A 58 -16.56 14.86 -10.09
N ILE A 59 -16.07 13.62 -9.98
CA ILE A 59 -15.01 13.24 -9.05
C ILE A 59 -13.70 13.93 -9.44
N ALA A 60 -13.32 13.90 -10.72
CA ALA A 60 -12.09 14.53 -11.23
C ALA A 60 -12.09 16.05 -11.08
N ASN A 61 -13.23 16.70 -11.34
CA ASN A 61 -13.39 18.16 -11.21
C ASN A 61 -13.71 18.62 -9.78
N ALA A 62 -13.85 17.69 -8.82
CA ALA A 62 -14.05 18.05 -7.43
C ALA A 62 -12.84 18.84 -6.90
N ARG A 63 -13.07 19.65 -5.85
CA ARG A 63 -11.99 20.42 -5.26
C ARG A 63 -10.90 19.47 -4.73
N PRO A 64 -9.61 19.72 -5.01
CA PRO A 64 -8.49 18.90 -4.52
C PRO A 64 -8.53 18.58 -3.02
N ARG A 65 -8.95 19.55 -2.21
CA ARG A 65 -9.06 19.39 -0.75
C ARG A 65 -10.17 18.42 -0.32
N ILE A 66 -11.24 18.35 -1.12
CA ILE A 66 -12.37 17.42 -0.90
C ILE A 66 -11.96 16.01 -1.32
N GLN A 67 -11.29 15.87 -2.47
CA GLN A 67 -10.76 14.58 -2.94
C GLN A 67 -9.82 13.96 -1.90
N ARG A 68 -8.89 14.75 -1.34
CA ARG A 68 -7.99 14.30 -0.27
C ARG A 68 -8.73 13.86 0.99
N MET A 69 -9.67 14.67 1.47
CA MET A 69 -10.47 14.34 2.65
C MET A 69 -11.29 13.06 2.43
N LEU A 70 -11.89 12.91 1.24
CA LEU A 70 -12.67 11.74 0.87
C LEU A 70 -11.79 10.49 0.86
N SER A 71 -10.65 10.53 0.16
CA SER A 71 -9.69 9.44 0.13
C SER A 71 -9.19 9.05 1.52
N TYR A 72 -8.89 10.06 2.36
CA TYR A 72 -8.46 9.85 3.73
C TYR A 72 -9.50 9.08 4.57
N LEU A 73 -10.77 9.49 4.51
CA LEU A 73 -11.85 8.84 5.26
C LEU A 73 -12.15 7.42 4.75
N LEU A 74 -12.11 7.24 3.43
CA LEU A 74 -12.30 5.94 2.77
C LEU A 74 -11.11 4.99 2.96
N GLY A 75 -9.99 5.50 3.48
CA GLY A 75 -8.82 4.71 3.77
C GLY A 75 -8.06 4.30 2.51
N TRP A 76 -7.91 5.22 1.56
CA TRP A 76 -7.19 5.02 0.31
C TRP A 76 -6.07 6.04 0.14
N SER A 77 -4.93 5.59 -0.36
CA SER A 77 -3.90 6.46 -0.94
C SER A 77 -4.38 7.05 -2.28
N ALA A 78 -3.62 8.00 -2.84
CA ALA A 78 -3.96 8.55 -4.17
C ALA A 78 -3.95 7.48 -5.27
N GLU A 79 -3.01 6.53 -5.20
CA GLU A 79 -2.89 5.42 -6.15
C GLU A 79 -4.03 4.41 -5.98
N GLU A 80 -4.37 4.06 -4.74
CA GLU A 80 -5.50 3.18 -4.45
C GLU A 80 -6.81 3.83 -4.90
N PHE A 81 -6.96 5.14 -4.70
CA PHE A 81 -8.13 5.87 -5.16
C PHE A 81 -8.24 5.81 -6.69
N GLU A 82 -7.13 6.01 -7.43
CA GLU A 82 -7.13 5.89 -8.89
C GLU A 82 -7.45 4.46 -9.34
N MET A 83 -6.86 3.45 -8.71
CA MET A 83 -7.08 2.04 -9.06
C MET A 83 -8.53 1.60 -8.82
N ASN A 84 -9.15 2.04 -7.72
CA ASN A 84 -10.51 1.62 -7.35
C ASN A 84 -11.60 2.50 -7.99
N VAL A 85 -11.39 3.82 -8.04
CA VAL A 85 -12.39 4.78 -8.52
C VAL A 85 -12.21 5.07 -10.01
N GLY A 86 -11.01 4.93 -10.56
CA GLY A 86 -10.68 5.25 -11.95
C GLY A 86 -10.37 6.73 -12.18
N VAL A 87 -10.11 7.50 -11.12
CA VAL A 87 -9.84 8.94 -11.18
C VAL A 87 -8.58 9.27 -10.40
N GLY A 88 -7.60 9.87 -11.07
CA GLY A 88 -6.38 10.35 -10.43
C GLY A 88 -6.66 11.54 -9.51
N ILE A 89 -6.18 11.48 -8.27
CA ILE A 89 -6.32 12.55 -7.28
C ILE A 89 -4.94 13.02 -6.80
N PRO A 90 -4.83 14.26 -6.27
CA PRO A 90 -3.60 14.72 -5.66
C PRO A 90 -3.21 13.88 -4.45
N ALA A 91 -1.90 13.83 -4.15
CA ALA A 91 -1.37 13.16 -2.96
C ALA A 91 -2.16 13.54 -1.70
N VAL A 92 -2.50 12.50 -0.91
CA VAL A 92 -3.30 12.61 0.30
C VAL A 92 -2.35 12.75 1.49
N PRO A 93 -2.34 13.88 2.20
CA PRO A 93 -1.52 14.05 3.40
C PRO A 93 -1.87 12.95 4.43
N HIS A 94 -0.88 12.49 5.19
CA HIS A 94 -1.00 11.38 6.17
C HIS A 94 -1.22 9.98 5.57
N PHE A 95 -1.40 9.85 4.25
CA PHE A 95 -1.13 8.61 3.52
C PHE A 95 0.30 8.68 3.00
N SER A 96 1.26 8.33 3.86
CA SER A 96 2.65 8.13 3.42
C SER A 96 2.74 6.85 2.60
N ASN A 97 2.34 6.91 1.33
CA ASN A 97 3.10 6.17 0.33
C ASN A 97 4.30 7.07 0.00
N THR A 98 5.38 6.87 0.74
CA THR A 98 6.72 7.11 0.20
C THR A 98 6.85 6.23 -1.04
N SER A 99 6.63 6.82 -2.21
CA SER A 99 7.27 6.38 -3.46
C SER A 99 7.33 7.54 -4.43
N PRO A 100 8.49 8.18 -4.60
CA PRO A 100 8.80 8.87 -5.84
C PRO A 100 9.13 7.78 -6.86
N LEU A 101 8.32 7.67 -7.92
CA LEU A 101 8.71 7.14 -9.23
C LEU A 101 9.91 6.16 -9.23
N SER A 102 9.69 4.91 -8.83
CA SER A 102 10.52 3.80 -9.28
C SER A 102 9.73 2.50 -9.11
N ALA A 103 9.58 1.77 -10.20
CA ALA A 103 8.89 0.50 -10.26
C ALA A 103 9.43 -0.44 -9.17
N SER A 104 8.56 -0.94 -8.28
CA SER A 104 8.89 -2.10 -7.45
C SER A 104 7.62 -2.86 -7.10
N SER A 105 7.65 -4.12 -7.50
CA SER A 105 6.80 -5.26 -7.14
C SER A 105 6.37 -5.30 -5.65
N PRO A 106 5.31 -6.05 -5.30
CA PRO A 106 4.66 -6.02 -3.97
C PRO A 106 5.62 -6.29 -2.79
N PRO A 107 5.25 -5.88 -1.56
CA PRO A 107 6.12 -5.88 -0.38
C PRO A 107 6.46 -7.32 -0.01
N THR A 108 7.57 -7.77 -0.56
CA THR A 108 8.28 -8.95 -0.09
C THR A 108 8.97 -8.49 1.20
N PRO A 109 9.05 -9.31 2.26
CA PRO A 109 9.90 -9.00 3.42
C PRO A 109 11.24 -8.47 2.92
N ASP A 110 11.82 -7.50 3.62
CA ASP A 110 13.08 -6.80 3.28
C ASP A 110 14.23 -7.80 3.11
N ILE A 111 14.20 -8.55 2.02
CA ILE A 111 15.15 -9.58 1.64
C ILE A 111 16.24 -8.80 0.92
N PRO A 112 17.46 -8.78 1.45
CA PRO A 112 18.55 -8.01 0.86
C PRO A 112 18.79 -8.46 -0.58
N GLU A 113 19.12 -7.50 -1.46
CA GLU A 113 19.28 -7.72 -2.90
C GLU A 113 20.26 -8.85 -3.21
N GLY A 114 21.36 -8.95 -2.46
CA GLY A 114 22.31 -10.06 -2.59
C GLY A 114 21.69 -11.44 -2.33
N LEU A 115 20.70 -11.54 -1.44
CA LEU A 115 20.03 -12.81 -1.14
C LEU A 115 19.03 -13.21 -2.23
N LEU A 116 18.37 -12.25 -2.86
CA LEU A 116 17.54 -12.49 -4.05
C LEU A 116 18.41 -12.95 -5.22
N GLU A 117 19.52 -12.26 -5.49
CA GLU A 117 20.48 -12.65 -6.52
C GLU A 117 21.07 -14.04 -6.24
N ALA A 118 21.30 -14.40 -4.98
CA ALA A 118 21.72 -15.74 -4.60
C ALA A 118 20.63 -16.80 -4.89
N GLY A 119 19.37 -16.48 -4.60
CA GLY A 119 18.20 -17.26 -5.01
C GLY A 119 18.21 -17.56 -6.50
N GLU A 120 18.35 -16.54 -7.34
CA GLU A 120 18.32 -16.71 -8.80
C GLU A 120 19.53 -17.46 -9.36
N ARG A 121 20.74 -17.16 -8.88
CA ARG A 121 21.97 -17.77 -9.39
C ARG A 121 22.19 -19.19 -8.90
N PHE A 122 21.81 -19.48 -7.67
CA PHE A 122 22.09 -20.76 -7.03
C PHE A 122 20.86 -21.66 -6.85
N ALA A 123 19.65 -21.23 -7.23
CA ALA A 123 18.46 -22.10 -7.30
C ALA A 123 18.69 -23.38 -8.12
N SER A 124 19.53 -23.29 -9.16
CA SER A 124 19.87 -24.45 -10.00
C SER A 124 20.74 -25.48 -9.29
N ILE A 125 21.47 -25.07 -8.25
CA ILE A 125 22.28 -25.95 -7.40
C ILE A 125 21.43 -26.43 -6.23
N ASP A 126 20.70 -25.51 -5.60
CA ASP A 126 19.82 -25.82 -4.51
C ASP A 126 18.56 -24.95 -4.50
N PRO A 127 17.37 -25.52 -4.74
CA PRO A 127 16.15 -24.74 -4.85
C PRO A 127 15.73 -24.11 -3.52
N LEU A 128 16.25 -24.61 -2.39
CA LEU A 128 15.90 -24.08 -1.07
C LEU A 128 16.41 -22.66 -0.84
N ILE A 129 17.49 -22.22 -1.52
CA ILE A 129 17.94 -20.82 -1.39
C ILE A 129 16.95 -19.82 -2.02
N ALA A 130 16.17 -20.26 -3.01
CA ALA A 130 15.10 -19.47 -3.60
C ALA A 130 13.76 -19.62 -2.87
N HIS A 131 13.68 -20.49 -1.86
CA HIS A 131 12.42 -20.71 -1.13
C HIS A 131 12.08 -19.49 -0.27
N PRO A 132 10.86 -18.95 -0.34
CA PRO A 132 10.50 -17.68 0.33
C PRO A 132 10.64 -17.73 1.85
N LYS A 133 10.33 -18.88 2.48
CA LYS A 133 10.53 -19.09 3.93
C LYS A 133 12.02 -19.07 4.32
N VAL A 134 12.89 -19.60 3.46
CA VAL A 134 14.34 -19.65 3.69
C VAL A 134 14.93 -18.26 3.50
N GLN A 135 14.55 -17.54 2.45
CA GLN A 135 15.01 -16.17 2.23
C GLN A 135 14.57 -15.23 3.35
N ALA A 136 13.33 -15.35 3.84
CA ALA A 136 12.87 -14.55 4.98
C ALA A 136 13.65 -14.85 6.28
N MET A 137 13.98 -16.12 6.52
CA MET A 137 14.79 -16.54 7.67
C MET A 137 16.23 -16.02 7.57
N LEU A 138 16.86 -16.19 6.40
CA LEU A 138 18.22 -15.70 6.13
C LEU A 138 18.30 -14.17 6.23
N ALA A 139 17.33 -13.44 5.67
CA ALA A 139 17.26 -11.98 5.77
C ALA A 139 17.16 -11.51 7.23
N ARG A 140 16.34 -12.19 8.04
CA ARG A 140 16.17 -11.89 9.46
C ARG A 140 17.43 -12.21 10.29
N GLN A 141 18.15 -13.28 9.96
CA GLN A 141 19.30 -13.74 10.72
C GLN A 141 20.61 -13.05 10.31
N GLY A 142 20.79 -12.77 9.01
CA GLY A 142 21.98 -12.09 8.48
C GLY A 142 22.10 -10.64 8.93
N ASN A 143 21.02 -9.99 9.38
CA ASN A 143 21.05 -8.63 9.91
C ASN A 143 21.40 -8.52 11.41
N PHE A 144 21.67 -9.65 12.09
CA PHE A 144 21.92 -9.70 13.53
C PHE A 144 23.41 -9.42 13.85
N GLY A 145 23.79 -8.15 13.97
CA GLY A 145 25.16 -7.74 14.37
C GLY A 145 25.76 -6.57 13.59
N GLY A 146 24.98 -5.92 12.71
CA GLY A 146 25.38 -4.66 12.05
C GLY A 146 26.27 -4.80 10.82
N ARG A 147 26.75 -6.00 10.47
CA ARG A 147 27.40 -6.29 9.19
C ARG A 147 26.96 -7.67 8.69
N GLY A 148 25.84 -7.69 7.97
CA GLY A 148 25.34 -8.89 7.30
C GLY A 148 26.03 -9.19 5.98
N PRO A 149 25.77 -10.35 5.38
CA PRO A 149 26.18 -10.63 4.00
C PRO A 149 25.55 -9.60 3.06
N GLU A 150 26.33 -9.02 2.15
CA GLU A 150 25.84 -8.00 1.21
C GLU A 150 25.72 -8.57 -0.20
N THR A 151 26.66 -9.45 -0.60
CA THR A 151 26.72 -10.00 -1.96
C THR A 151 26.09 -11.39 -2.08
N ALA A 152 25.67 -11.77 -3.30
CA ALA A 152 25.08 -13.09 -3.56
C ALA A 152 25.97 -14.27 -3.19
N ARG A 153 27.30 -14.10 -3.32
CA ARG A 153 28.26 -15.12 -2.94
C ARG A 153 28.37 -15.27 -1.42
N GLU A 154 28.33 -14.17 -0.68
CA GLU A 154 28.32 -14.22 0.79
C GLU A 154 27.02 -14.79 1.33
N TRP A 155 25.88 -14.46 0.70
CA TRP A 155 24.59 -15.07 1.00
C TRP A 155 24.56 -16.57 0.70
N TRP A 156 25.18 -17.01 -0.41
CA TRP A 156 25.32 -18.43 -0.71
C TRP A 156 26.18 -19.15 0.33
N SER A 157 27.36 -18.60 0.68
CA SER A 157 28.20 -19.20 1.73
C SER A 157 27.53 -19.22 3.11
N TYR A 158 26.76 -18.17 3.42
CA TYR A 158 25.95 -18.12 4.63
C TYR A 158 24.85 -19.18 4.61
N PHE A 159 24.10 -19.27 3.51
CA PHE A 159 23.10 -20.30 3.30
C PHE A 159 23.70 -21.71 3.44
N GLU A 160 24.86 -22.02 2.85
CA GLU A 160 25.51 -23.33 3.01
C GLU A 160 25.83 -23.63 4.48
N SER A 161 26.23 -22.62 5.26
CA SER A 161 26.56 -22.77 6.67
C SER A 161 25.35 -23.04 7.56
N VAL A 162 24.21 -22.35 7.31
CA VAL A 162 22.97 -22.58 8.06
C VAL A 162 22.14 -23.72 7.47
N ARG A 163 22.39 -24.07 6.20
CA ARG A 163 22.21 -25.37 5.51
C ARG A 163 21.67 -26.47 6.41
N ARG A 164 22.59 -26.92 7.24
CA ARG A 164 22.48 -28.12 8.08
C ARG A 164 21.48 -27.99 9.23
N TYR A 165 20.97 -26.77 9.47
CA TYR A 165 20.09 -26.41 10.57
C TYR A 165 18.72 -25.89 10.08
N ILE A 166 18.49 -25.81 8.77
CA ILE A 166 17.19 -25.41 8.21
C ILE A 166 16.28 -26.63 8.18
N GLU A 167 15.35 -26.72 9.13
CA GLU A 167 14.18 -27.61 9.04
C GLU A 167 13.09 -26.92 8.20
N VAL A 168 12.69 -27.56 7.11
CA VAL A 168 11.53 -27.17 6.31
C VAL A 168 10.51 -28.30 6.47
N ASP A 169 9.42 -28.05 7.19
CA ASP A 169 8.24 -28.93 7.13
C ASP A 169 7.79 -29.04 5.66
N GLU A 170 7.77 -30.29 5.16
CA GLU A 170 7.31 -30.68 3.82
C GLU A 170 5.81 -30.39 3.59
#